data_AF-A0A2E2WQ94-F1
#
_entry.id   AF-A0A2E2WQ94-F1
#
_cell.length_a   1.000
_cell.length_b   1.000
_cell.length_c   1.000
_cell.angle_alpha   90.00
_cell.angle_beta   90.00
_cell.angle_gamma   90.00
#
_symmetry.space_group_name_H-M   'P 1'
#
loop_
_entity.id
_entity.type
_entity.pdbx_description
1 polymer ?
#
loop_
_entity_poly.entity_id
_entity_poly.type
_entity_poly.pdbx_seq_one_letter_code
_entity_poly.pdbx_strand_id
1 'polypeptide(L)'
;MSKQNSDSIQRFVFEAHHIRGAIVHLDDTYLDATQVGDYEGPVKKLLGESLAALCLLSCRMKFEGVMSLQLKTEGPLSFLIVQAKDGFMLRGSAHCEADEVFDDFKLLTGGEGTLTINLDHKLNKEPYQGVVKLTGKTLSDTVTEYLDASEQLASAVYLFADEDKAAGLMLQKMPVDKQEDVDEQERYWQHLLALTQTIDKQELLKLDKIDMLHRLYHQEDIKVFDPKAVSYRCFCTQSLMESALRTIPYQELLEMLEEQTKIKVKCEFCQKSFSFDKIDIARIYHDGSLPMSSETKH
;
A
#
# COMPACT_ATOMS: atom_id res chain seq x y z
N MET A 1 -15.12 22.39 -17.45
CA MET A 1 -15.77 21.23 -16.81
C MET A 1 -14.82 20.78 -15.72
N SER A 2 -15.21 20.87 -14.44
CA SER A 2 -14.37 20.40 -13.34
C SER A 2 -14.11 18.90 -13.54
N LYS A 3 -12.85 18.50 -13.60
CA LYS A 3 -12.44 17.09 -13.58
C LYS A 3 -13.10 16.47 -12.34
N GLN A 4 -14.16 15.68 -12.53
CA GLN A 4 -14.73 14.92 -11.42
C GLN A 4 -13.62 13.95 -11.04
N ASN A 5 -13.11 14.07 -9.82
CA ASN A 5 -12.07 13.17 -9.33
C ASN A 5 -12.63 11.74 -9.40
N SER A 6 -12.14 10.95 -10.37
CA SER A 6 -12.56 9.56 -10.62
C SER A 6 -12.00 8.62 -9.55
N ASP A 7 -11.00 9.08 -8.80
CA ASP A 7 -10.30 8.31 -7.77
C ASP A 7 -11.25 7.94 -6.65
N SER A 8 -11.61 6.66 -6.65
CA SER A 8 -12.56 6.17 -5.69
C SER A 8 -12.51 4.66 -5.58
N ILE A 9 -12.84 4.21 -4.38
CA ILE A 9 -13.08 2.81 -4.07
C ILE A 9 -14.57 2.58 -3.85
N GLN A 10 -15.09 1.54 -4.48
CA GLN A 10 -16.48 1.13 -4.39
C GLN A 10 -16.56 -0.29 -3.85
N ARG A 11 -17.29 -0.44 -2.75
CA ARG A 11 -17.48 -1.73 -2.10
C ARG A 11 -18.75 -2.38 -2.61
N PHE A 12 -18.79 -3.70 -2.57
CA PHE A 12 -19.97 -4.48 -2.89
C PHE A 12 -19.99 -5.78 -2.08
N VAL A 13 -21.16 -6.43 -2.04
CA VAL A 13 -21.37 -7.68 -1.29
C VAL A 13 -22.39 -8.55 -2.00
N PHE A 14 -22.16 -9.86 -1.97
CA PHE A 14 -23.13 -10.91 -2.29
C PHE A 14 -23.72 -11.37 -0.95
N GLU A 15 -24.80 -10.70 -0.50
CA GLU A 15 -25.29 -10.81 0.90
C GLU A 15 -25.63 -12.25 1.28
N ALA A 16 -26.31 -12.98 0.39
CA ALA A 16 -26.75 -14.36 0.64
C ALA A 16 -25.60 -15.38 0.77
N HIS A 17 -24.39 -15.04 0.31
CA HIS A 17 -23.27 -15.99 0.23
C HIS A 17 -22.06 -15.56 1.07
N HIS A 18 -22.22 -14.52 1.90
CA HIS A 18 -21.16 -14.02 2.76
C HIS A 18 -19.84 -13.71 2.03
N ILE A 19 -19.92 -13.25 0.78
CA ILE A 19 -18.74 -12.84 0.00
C ILE A 19 -18.81 -11.34 -0.23
N ARG A 20 -17.68 -10.67 -0.01
CA ARG A 20 -17.54 -9.23 -0.22
C ARG A 20 -16.52 -8.95 -1.29
N GLY A 21 -16.61 -7.76 -1.87
CA GLY A 21 -15.57 -7.25 -2.73
C GLY A 21 -15.43 -5.74 -2.69
N ALA A 22 -14.37 -5.27 -3.34
CA ALA A 22 -14.13 -3.87 -3.58
C ALA A 22 -13.43 -3.70 -4.93
N ILE A 23 -13.75 -2.59 -5.60
CA ILE A 23 -13.09 -2.16 -6.83
C ILE A 23 -12.59 -0.73 -6.63
N VAL A 24 -11.35 -0.45 -7.01
CA VAL A 24 -10.70 0.85 -6.88
C VAL A 24 -10.14 1.30 -8.23
N HIS A 25 -10.39 2.55 -8.61
CA HIS A 25 -9.70 3.21 -9.72
C HIS A 25 -8.91 4.39 -9.16
N LEU A 26 -7.67 4.52 -9.63
CA LEU A 26 -6.72 5.58 -9.28
C LEU A 26 -6.16 6.16 -10.59
N ASP A 27 -6.59 7.37 -10.90
CA ASP A 27 -6.09 8.21 -11.99
C ASP A 27 -5.16 9.28 -11.37
N ASP A 28 -5.72 10.39 -10.86
CA ASP A 28 -4.93 11.54 -10.38
C ASP A 28 -4.02 11.16 -9.20
N THR A 29 -4.49 10.31 -8.28
CA THR A 29 -3.73 9.80 -7.13
C THR A 29 -2.51 8.99 -7.56
N TYR A 30 -2.66 8.22 -8.63
CA TYR A 30 -1.57 7.42 -9.19
C TYR A 30 -0.55 8.32 -9.89
N LEU A 31 -1.01 9.28 -10.68
CA LEU A 31 -0.15 10.25 -11.35
C LEU A 31 0.62 11.12 -10.34
N ASP A 32 -0.05 11.64 -9.32
CA ASP A 32 0.58 12.46 -8.28
C ASP A 32 1.67 11.68 -7.53
N ALA A 33 1.41 10.40 -7.21
CA ALA A 33 2.41 9.55 -6.54
C ALA A 33 3.62 9.25 -7.43
N THR A 34 3.40 9.07 -8.73
CA THR A 34 4.47 8.67 -9.66
C THR A 34 5.35 9.83 -10.10
N GLN A 35 4.77 11.03 -10.21
CA GLN A 35 5.49 12.25 -10.57
C GLN A 35 6.47 12.73 -9.49
N VAL A 36 6.25 12.39 -8.22
CA VAL A 36 7.12 12.83 -7.11
C VAL A 36 8.53 12.23 -7.20
N GLY A 37 8.66 11.04 -7.79
CA GLY A 37 9.93 10.33 -7.95
C GLY A 37 10.35 10.11 -9.40
N ASP A 38 9.69 10.78 -10.37
CA ASP A 38 9.92 10.64 -11.81
C ASP A 38 9.96 9.16 -12.27
N TYR A 39 9.06 8.33 -11.73
CA TYR A 39 9.05 6.90 -12.02
C TYR A 39 8.49 6.61 -13.42
N GLU A 40 9.15 5.69 -14.14
CA GLU A 40 8.72 5.25 -15.47
C GLU A 40 8.58 3.71 -15.54
N GLY A 41 7.93 3.23 -16.59
CA GLY A 41 7.90 1.81 -16.94
C GLY A 41 7.32 0.91 -15.83
N PRO A 42 7.95 -0.24 -15.53
CA PRO A 42 7.44 -1.19 -14.53
C PRO A 42 7.43 -0.67 -13.11
N VAL A 43 8.39 0.16 -12.71
CA VAL A 43 8.45 0.71 -11.35
C VAL A 43 7.21 1.56 -11.10
N LYS A 44 6.87 2.41 -12.09
CA LYS A 44 5.66 3.21 -12.09
C LYS A 44 4.41 2.33 -11.96
N LYS A 45 4.28 1.30 -12.80
CA LYS A 45 3.13 0.37 -12.78
C LYS A 45 3.01 -0.36 -11.44
N LEU A 46 4.12 -0.88 -10.91
CA LEU A 46 4.13 -1.58 -9.63
C LEU A 46 3.80 -0.66 -8.45
N LEU A 47 4.22 0.61 -8.49
CA LEU A 47 3.79 1.62 -7.52
C LEU A 47 2.27 1.85 -7.59
N GLY A 48 1.71 1.94 -8.80
CA GLY A 48 0.26 2.03 -9.01
C GLY A 48 -0.51 0.82 -8.47
N GLU A 49 -0.07 -0.39 -8.81
CA GLU A 49 -0.64 -1.64 -8.30
C GLU A 49 -0.55 -1.72 -6.77
N SER A 50 0.55 -1.27 -6.18
CA SER A 50 0.75 -1.22 -4.73
C SER A 50 -0.20 -0.24 -4.05
N LEU A 51 -0.42 0.95 -4.63
CA LEU A 51 -1.40 1.93 -4.13
C LEU A 51 -2.83 1.36 -4.19
N ALA A 52 -3.19 0.71 -5.30
CA ALA A 52 -4.49 0.06 -5.46
C ALA A 52 -4.68 -1.07 -4.43
N ALA A 53 -3.67 -1.95 -4.27
CA ALA A 53 -3.67 -3.02 -3.28
C ALA A 53 -3.90 -2.48 -1.86
N LEU A 54 -3.12 -1.47 -1.46
CA LEU A 54 -3.24 -0.90 -0.13
C LEU A 54 -4.60 -0.21 0.08
N CYS A 55 -5.18 0.40 -0.95
CA CYS A 55 -6.54 0.96 -0.86
C CYS A 55 -7.59 -0.14 -0.64
N LEU A 56 -7.50 -1.26 -1.37
CA LEU A 56 -8.38 -2.41 -1.21
C LEU A 56 -8.29 -3.00 0.21
N LEU A 57 -7.08 -3.18 0.73
CA LEU A 57 -6.82 -3.68 2.09
C LEU A 57 -7.35 -2.72 3.17
N SER A 58 -7.13 -1.42 2.99
CA SER A 58 -7.44 -0.41 4.01
C SER A 58 -8.90 0.08 4.00
N CYS A 59 -9.68 -0.24 2.96
CA CYS A 59 -11.08 0.22 2.81
C CYS A 59 -12.02 -0.21 3.94
N ARG A 60 -11.59 -1.21 4.72
CA ARG A 60 -12.29 -1.82 5.85
C ARG A 60 -11.82 -1.34 7.22
N MET A 61 -10.79 -0.49 7.28
CA MET A 61 -10.35 0.10 8.53
C MET A 61 -11.50 0.89 9.16
N LYS A 62 -11.82 0.56 10.42
CA LYS A 62 -12.87 1.24 11.21
C LYS A 62 -12.31 2.29 12.18
N PHE A 63 -11.01 2.52 12.15
CA PHE A 63 -10.29 3.35 13.12
C PHE A 63 -9.27 4.23 12.39
N GLU A 64 -8.90 5.34 13.03
CA GLU A 64 -7.81 6.20 12.54
C GLU A 64 -6.45 5.51 12.71
N GLY A 65 -5.63 5.63 11.68
CA GLY A 65 -4.34 4.97 11.67
C GLY A 65 -3.64 5.07 10.32
N VAL A 66 -2.46 4.47 10.25
CA VAL A 66 -1.69 4.35 9.02
C VAL A 66 -1.48 2.88 8.74
N MET A 67 -1.99 2.42 7.61
CA MET A 67 -1.61 1.13 7.05
C MET A 67 -0.48 1.35 6.05
N SER A 68 0.52 0.47 6.03
CA SER A 68 1.58 0.51 5.04
C SER A 68 1.75 -0.85 4.39
N LEU A 69 2.02 -0.86 3.09
CA LEU A 69 2.52 -2.03 2.36
C LEU A 69 3.94 -1.72 1.91
N GLN A 70 4.87 -2.63 2.21
CA GLN A 70 6.29 -2.52 1.91
C GLN A 70 6.73 -3.73 1.11
N LEU A 71 7.41 -3.50 0.00
CA LEU A 71 8.15 -4.49 -0.77
C LEU A 71 9.64 -4.24 -0.55
N LYS A 72 10.36 -5.27 -0.11
CA LYS A 72 11.81 -5.28 -0.07
C LYS A 72 12.31 -6.44 -0.90
N THR A 73 13.16 -6.17 -1.89
CA THR A 73 13.58 -7.19 -2.86
C THR A 73 15.09 -7.22 -3.02
N GLU A 74 15.59 -8.31 -3.60
CA GLU A 74 17.01 -8.46 -3.95
C GLU A 74 17.30 -8.06 -5.40
N GLY A 75 16.30 -7.54 -6.12
CA GLY A 75 16.43 -7.07 -7.49
C GLY A 75 16.70 -5.57 -7.61
N PRO A 76 16.68 -5.07 -8.86
CA PRO A 76 16.78 -3.64 -9.18
C PRO A 76 15.90 -2.73 -8.34
N LEU A 77 14.66 -3.11 -8.08
CA LEU A 77 13.78 -2.45 -7.13
C LEU A 77 14.11 -2.89 -5.69
N SER A 78 15.06 -2.23 -5.04
CA SER A 78 15.46 -2.64 -3.68
C SER A 78 14.36 -2.40 -2.63
N PHE A 79 13.54 -1.36 -2.83
CA PHE A 79 12.50 -0.99 -1.86
C PHE A 79 11.31 -0.27 -2.51
N LEU A 80 10.09 -0.58 -2.08
CA LEU A 80 8.88 0.18 -2.39
C LEU A 80 8.01 0.24 -1.14
N ILE A 81 7.48 1.42 -0.85
CA ILE A 81 6.56 1.63 0.27
C ILE A 81 5.37 2.46 -0.18
N VAL A 82 4.17 1.99 0.16
CA VAL A 82 2.92 2.76 0.05
C VAL A 82 2.26 2.83 1.42
N GLN A 83 1.56 3.93 1.67
CA GLN A 83 0.84 4.17 2.92
C GLN A 83 -0.55 4.73 2.68
N ALA A 84 -1.50 4.27 3.48
CA ALA A 84 -2.88 4.71 3.50
C ALA A 84 -3.19 5.23 4.89
N LYS A 85 -3.45 6.53 5.01
CA LYS A 85 -3.95 7.14 6.24
C LYS A 85 -5.47 7.16 6.20
N ASP A 86 -6.07 6.65 7.28
CA ASP A 86 -7.54 6.57 7.47
C ASP A 86 -8.26 5.86 6.29
N GLY A 87 -7.53 5.01 5.56
CA GLY A 87 -8.01 4.19 4.44
C GLY A 87 -8.02 4.83 3.05
N PHE A 88 -7.96 6.17 2.93
CA PHE A 88 -8.24 6.84 1.64
C PHE A 88 -7.24 7.93 1.26
N MET A 89 -6.32 8.30 2.17
CA MET A 89 -5.23 9.23 1.87
C MET A 89 -3.98 8.41 1.56
N LEU A 90 -3.67 8.27 0.28
CA LEU A 90 -2.57 7.44 -0.20
C LEU A 90 -1.29 8.26 -0.40
N ARG A 91 -0.15 7.62 -0.22
CA ARG A 91 1.16 8.08 -0.68
C ARG A 91 2.07 6.90 -0.96
N GLY A 92 3.08 7.07 -1.79
CA GLY A 92 4.03 6.01 -2.08
C GLY A 92 5.37 6.52 -2.58
N SER A 93 6.39 5.69 -2.44
CA SER A 93 7.71 5.89 -3.02
C SER A 93 8.34 4.54 -3.33
N ALA A 94 9.27 4.55 -4.27
CA ALA A 94 10.05 3.41 -4.70
C ALA A 94 11.52 3.82 -4.84
N HIS A 95 12.42 2.90 -4.56
CA HIS A 95 13.85 3.00 -4.81
C HIS A 95 14.23 1.88 -5.77
N CYS A 96 14.65 2.27 -6.96
CA CYS A 96 15.06 1.35 -8.02
C CYS A 96 16.42 1.81 -8.54
N GLU A 97 17.40 0.91 -8.49
CA GLU A 97 18.76 1.15 -9.00
C GLU A 97 18.91 0.40 -10.31
N ALA A 98 18.45 1.02 -11.40
CA ALA A 98 18.67 0.51 -12.74
C ALA A 98 18.59 1.59 -13.79
N ASP A 99 19.51 1.51 -14.75
CA ASP A 99 19.51 2.29 -15.98
C ASP A 99 18.74 1.58 -17.12
N GLU A 100 18.20 0.38 -16.86
CA GLU A 100 17.52 -0.47 -17.84
C GLU A 100 16.00 -0.52 -17.64
N VAL A 101 15.28 -0.68 -18.75
CA VAL A 101 13.84 -0.93 -18.74
C VAL A 101 13.60 -2.41 -18.51
N PHE A 102 12.94 -2.75 -17.40
CA PHE A 102 12.45 -4.12 -17.19
C PHE A 102 11.09 -4.28 -17.87
N ASP A 103 10.71 -5.51 -18.20
CA ASP A 103 9.36 -5.81 -18.74
C ASP A 103 8.56 -6.76 -17.84
N ASP A 104 9.20 -7.28 -16.79
CA ASP A 104 8.64 -8.34 -15.96
C ASP A 104 8.86 -8.08 -14.45
N PHE A 105 7.83 -8.36 -13.66
CA PHE A 105 7.81 -8.24 -12.20
C PHE A 105 8.94 -9.04 -11.55
N LYS A 106 9.20 -10.25 -12.04
CA LYS A 106 10.25 -11.11 -11.49
C LYS A 106 11.65 -10.54 -11.72
N LEU A 107 11.90 -9.93 -12.89
CA LEU A 107 13.18 -9.29 -13.17
C LEU A 107 13.38 -8.04 -12.30
N LEU A 108 12.34 -7.22 -12.16
CA LEU A 108 12.39 -6.01 -11.34
C LEU A 108 12.65 -6.30 -9.86
N THR A 109 12.07 -7.39 -9.34
CA THR A 109 12.19 -7.81 -7.95
C THR A 109 13.35 -8.77 -7.69
N GLY A 110 14.04 -9.23 -8.74
CA GLY A 110 15.04 -10.31 -8.63
C GLY A 110 14.43 -11.69 -8.32
N GLY A 111 13.11 -11.79 -8.19
CA GLY A 111 12.40 -13.03 -7.88
C GLY A 111 12.46 -13.46 -6.41
N GLU A 112 13.11 -12.66 -5.55
CA GLU A 112 13.21 -12.91 -4.11
C GLU A 112 12.95 -11.63 -3.31
N GLY A 113 12.38 -11.78 -2.13
CA GLY A 113 12.14 -10.68 -1.20
C GLY A 113 10.91 -10.91 -0.32
N THR A 114 10.41 -9.82 0.28
CA THR A 114 9.28 -9.86 1.20
C THR A 114 8.28 -8.75 0.93
N LEU A 115 7.00 -9.10 1.11
CA LEU A 115 5.89 -8.17 1.25
C LEU A 115 5.56 -8.07 2.74
N THR A 116 5.62 -6.86 3.30
CA THR A 116 5.28 -6.57 4.69
C THR A 116 4.11 -5.60 4.74
N ILE A 117 3.05 -5.95 5.46
CA ILE A 117 1.91 -5.09 5.72
C ILE A 117 1.89 -4.75 7.21
N ASN A 118 1.93 -3.46 7.51
CA ASN A 118 1.89 -2.93 8.87
C ASN A 118 0.61 -2.11 9.06
N LEU A 119 0.06 -2.17 10.26
CA LEU A 119 -1.09 -1.41 10.68
C LEU A 119 -0.80 -0.74 12.02
N ASP A 120 -0.56 0.56 11.96
CA ASP A 120 -0.35 1.40 13.12
C ASP A 120 -1.67 1.99 13.59
N HIS A 121 -2.12 1.55 14.77
CA HIS A 121 -3.32 2.04 15.42
C HIS A 121 -2.95 3.19 16.37
N LYS A 122 -3.54 4.37 16.17
CA LYS A 122 -3.38 5.50 17.11
C LYS A 122 -3.94 5.25 18.53
N LEU A 123 -4.56 4.11 18.80
CA LEU A 123 -5.34 3.81 20.00
C LEU A 123 -4.60 2.97 21.05
N ASN A 124 -3.26 3.08 21.16
CA ASN A 124 -2.43 2.30 22.09
C ASN A 124 -2.67 0.78 22.01
N LYS A 125 -2.95 0.27 20.80
CA LYS A 125 -2.94 -1.17 20.54
C LYS A 125 -1.57 -1.58 20.00
N GLU A 126 -1.17 -2.81 20.25
CA GLU A 126 0.04 -3.35 19.62
C GLU A 126 -0.09 -3.24 18.10
N PRO A 127 0.96 -2.72 17.43
CA PRO A 127 0.96 -2.62 15.97
C PRO A 127 0.84 -4.02 15.39
N TYR A 128 -0.01 -4.16 14.37
CA TYR A 128 -0.11 -5.41 13.64
C TYR A 128 0.88 -5.39 12.47
N GLN A 129 1.64 -6.47 12.33
CA GLN A 129 2.59 -6.68 11.25
C GLN A 129 2.42 -8.10 10.70
N GLY A 130 2.19 -8.20 9.39
CA GLY A 130 2.22 -9.46 8.67
C GLY A 130 3.26 -9.42 7.57
N VAL A 131 3.97 -10.54 7.37
CA VAL A 131 5.07 -10.66 6.41
C VAL A 131 4.85 -11.94 5.59
N VAL A 132 4.96 -11.83 4.27
CA VAL A 132 4.98 -12.97 3.35
C VAL A 132 6.18 -12.86 2.41
N LYS A 133 6.69 -13.99 1.94
CA LYS A 133 7.73 -14.01 0.91
C LYS A 133 7.13 -13.65 -0.44
N LEU A 134 7.94 -13.04 -1.30
CA LEU A 134 7.60 -12.86 -2.72
C LEU A 134 7.74 -14.23 -3.43
N THR A 135 6.65 -14.98 -3.49
CA THR A 135 6.59 -16.30 -4.15
C THR A 135 5.78 -16.31 -5.45
N GLY A 136 4.93 -15.29 -5.64
CA GLY A 136 4.08 -15.13 -6.81
C GLY A 136 4.80 -14.60 -8.06
N LYS A 137 4.08 -14.61 -9.19
CA LYS A 137 4.55 -14.00 -10.45
C LYS A 137 4.19 -12.53 -10.54
N THR A 138 3.22 -12.10 -9.76
CA THR A 138 2.67 -10.75 -9.74
C THR A 138 2.47 -10.25 -8.30
N LEU A 139 2.26 -8.94 -8.15
CA LEU A 139 1.84 -8.39 -6.86
C LEU A 139 0.46 -8.93 -6.43
N SER A 140 -0.45 -9.14 -7.39
CA SER A 140 -1.75 -9.78 -7.18
C SER A 140 -1.65 -11.12 -6.45
N ASP A 141 -0.76 -12.00 -6.91
CA ASP A 141 -0.53 -13.30 -6.29
C ASP A 141 -0.02 -13.13 -4.86
N THR A 142 0.97 -12.26 -4.67
CA THR A 142 1.63 -12.05 -3.37
C THR A 142 0.65 -11.45 -2.34
N VAL A 143 -0.19 -10.50 -2.74
CA VAL A 143 -1.21 -9.90 -1.85
C VAL A 143 -2.31 -10.92 -1.54
N THR A 144 -2.68 -11.77 -2.51
CA THR A 144 -3.64 -12.86 -2.28
C THR A 144 -3.09 -13.87 -1.27
N GLU A 145 -1.85 -14.33 -1.44
CA GLU A 145 -1.15 -15.22 -0.49
C GLU A 145 -1.05 -14.61 0.91
N TYR A 146 -0.76 -13.30 0.99
CA TYR A 146 -0.76 -12.58 2.26
C TYR A 146 -2.13 -12.64 2.95
N LEU A 147 -3.22 -12.36 2.23
CA LEU A 147 -4.57 -12.35 2.80
C LEU A 147 -4.99 -13.75 3.26
N ASP A 148 -4.69 -14.78 2.47
CA ASP A 148 -4.98 -16.17 2.81
C ASP A 148 -4.21 -16.61 4.07
N ALA A 149 -2.94 -16.20 4.21
CA ALA A 149 -2.12 -16.54 5.37
C ALA A 149 -2.48 -15.72 6.64
N SER A 150 -2.79 -14.43 6.48
CA SER A 150 -2.98 -13.50 7.59
C SER A 150 -4.40 -13.49 8.16
N GLU A 151 -5.42 -13.49 7.30
CA GLU A 151 -6.82 -13.40 7.71
C GLU A 151 -7.51 -14.77 7.73
N GLN A 152 -6.89 -15.81 7.17
CA GLN A 152 -7.49 -17.15 7.00
C GLN A 152 -8.84 -17.10 6.26
N LEU A 153 -9.00 -16.12 5.38
CA LEU A 153 -10.18 -15.91 4.56
C LEU A 153 -9.76 -16.00 3.10
N ALA A 154 -10.36 -16.93 2.36
CA ALA A 154 -10.10 -17.10 0.94
C ALA A 154 -10.33 -15.78 0.21
N SER A 155 -9.29 -15.33 -0.48
CA SER A 155 -9.25 -14.04 -1.16
C SER A 155 -8.85 -14.20 -2.62
N ALA A 156 -9.19 -13.23 -3.45
CA ALA A 156 -8.65 -13.09 -4.80
C ALA A 156 -8.45 -11.60 -5.09
N VAL A 157 -7.26 -11.25 -5.59
CA VAL A 157 -6.87 -9.87 -5.83
C VAL A 157 -6.34 -9.71 -7.25
N TYR A 158 -6.90 -8.75 -7.99
CA TYR A 158 -6.52 -8.39 -9.35
C TYR A 158 -6.06 -6.94 -9.35
N LEU A 159 -4.82 -6.70 -9.76
CA LEU A 159 -4.19 -5.38 -9.77
C LEU A 159 -3.61 -5.15 -11.15
N PHE A 160 -3.90 -3.99 -11.71
CA PHE A 160 -3.34 -3.57 -12.98
C PHE A 160 -3.00 -2.10 -12.96
N ALA A 161 -1.91 -1.74 -13.63
CA ALA A 161 -1.61 -0.36 -13.97
C ALA A 161 -1.14 -0.21 -15.42
N ASP A 162 -1.44 0.93 -16.01
CA ASP A 162 -0.84 1.42 -17.26
C ASP A 162 -0.11 2.76 -17.03
N GLU A 163 0.08 3.55 -18.08
CA GLU A 163 0.79 4.83 -17.96
C GLU A 163 -0.02 5.89 -17.21
N ASP A 164 -1.34 5.83 -17.25
CA ASP A 164 -2.20 6.90 -16.74
C ASP A 164 -3.05 6.47 -15.56
N LYS A 165 -3.26 5.16 -15.39
CA LYS A 165 -4.22 4.60 -14.44
C LYS A 165 -3.68 3.39 -13.69
N ALA A 166 -4.13 3.25 -12.45
CA ALA A 166 -4.04 2.03 -11.68
C ALA A 166 -5.43 1.63 -11.19
N ALA A 167 -5.73 0.33 -11.24
CA ALA A 167 -7.00 -0.20 -10.79
C ALA A 167 -6.80 -1.52 -10.07
N GLY A 168 -7.75 -1.85 -9.20
CA GLY A 168 -7.76 -3.13 -8.54
C GLY A 168 -9.16 -3.61 -8.21
N LEU A 169 -9.33 -4.93 -8.18
CA LEU A 169 -10.54 -5.61 -7.76
C LEU A 169 -10.16 -6.71 -6.77
N MET A 170 -10.90 -6.79 -5.66
CA MET A 170 -10.73 -7.81 -4.64
C MET A 170 -12.06 -8.50 -4.37
N LEU A 171 -12.00 -9.83 -4.24
CA LEU A 171 -13.04 -10.66 -3.63
C LEU A 171 -12.49 -11.32 -2.37
N GLN A 172 -13.35 -11.47 -1.37
CA GLN A 172 -12.97 -12.11 -0.11
C GLN A 172 -14.19 -12.77 0.55
N LYS A 173 -14.03 -14.01 1.01
CA LYS A 173 -15.00 -14.67 1.89
C LYS A 173 -15.12 -13.93 3.22
N MET A 174 -16.31 -13.92 3.80
CA MET A 174 -16.55 -13.44 5.16
C MET A 174 -16.72 -14.63 6.10
N PRO A 175 -16.48 -14.44 7.41
CA PRO A 175 -16.82 -15.45 8.41
C PRO A 175 -18.31 -15.79 8.32
N VAL A 176 -18.59 -17.08 8.29
CA VAL A 176 -19.92 -17.68 8.21
C VAL A 176 -20.23 -18.37 9.54
N ASP A 177 -21.49 -18.28 9.97
CA ASP A 177 -21.93 -19.01 11.16
C ASP A 177 -22.04 -20.51 10.83
N LYS A 178 -21.84 -21.38 11.82
CA LYS A 178 -21.76 -22.86 11.65
C LYS A 178 -23.02 -23.54 11.10
N GLN A 179 -24.07 -22.78 10.76
CA GLN A 179 -25.37 -23.31 10.32
C GLN A 179 -25.56 -23.30 8.80
N GLU A 180 -24.60 -22.77 8.02
CA GLU A 180 -24.71 -22.68 6.57
C GLU A 180 -24.15 -23.91 5.85
N ASP A 181 -24.69 -24.18 4.66
CA ASP A 181 -24.21 -25.26 3.79
C ASP A 181 -22.85 -24.87 3.22
N VAL A 182 -21.80 -25.40 3.85
CA VAL A 182 -20.40 -25.17 3.49
C VAL A 182 -20.12 -25.56 2.03
N ASP A 183 -20.78 -26.60 1.51
CA ASP A 183 -20.57 -27.07 0.14
C ASP A 183 -21.24 -26.14 -0.89
N GLU A 184 -22.40 -25.56 -0.56
CA GLU A 184 -23.01 -24.50 -1.36
C GLU A 184 -22.14 -23.24 -1.40
N GLN A 185 -21.61 -22.81 -0.25
CA GLN A 185 -20.74 -21.64 -0.17
C GLN A 185 -19.44 -21.83 -0.94
N GLU A 186 -18.83 -23.01 -0.86
CA GLU A 186 -17.64 -23.31 -1.64
C GLU A 186 -17.96 -23.31 -3.14
N ARG A 187 -19.06 -23.90 -3.57
CA ARG A 187 -19.49 -23.88 -4.99
C ARG A 187 -19.71 -22.46 -5.49
N TYR A 188 -20.38 -21.62 -4.70
CA TYR A 188 -20.64 -20.23 -5.09
C TYR A 188 -19.37 -19.39 -5.12
N TRP A 189 -18.44 -19.62 -4.19
CA TRP A 189 -17.11 -19.02 -4.24
C TRP A 189 -16.34 -19.39 -5.52
N GLN A 190 -16.29 -20.68 -5.87
CA GLN A 190 -15.64 -21.12 -7.10
C GLN A 190 -16.31 -20.53 -8.35
N HIS A 191 -17.63 -20.38 -8.36
CA HIS A 191 -18.37 -19.70 -9.42
C HIS A 191 -17.95 -18.23 -9.56
N LEU A 192 -17.93 -17.46 -8.47
CA LEU A 192 -17.49 -16.07 -8.49
C LEU A 192 -16.03 -15.94 -8.91
N LEU A 193 -15.14 -16.85 -8.47
CA LEU A 193 -13.76 -16.88 -8.94
C LEU A 193 -13.68 -17.13 -10.45
N ALA A 194 -14.42 -18.09 -10.97
CA ALA A 194 -14.44 -18.40 -12.40
C ALA A 194 -14.91 -17.19 -13.23
N LEU A 195 -15.94 -16.45 -12.77
CA LEU A 195 -16.37 -15.19 -13.40
C LEU A 195 -15.27 -14.13 -13.34
N THR A 196 -14.69 -13.92 -12.16
CA THR A 196 -13.73 -12.83 -11.91
C THR A 196 -12.40 -13.06 -12.61
N GLN A 197 -11.97 -14.31 -12.78
CA GLN A 197 -10.76 -14.66 -13.53
C GLN A 197 -10.83 -14.29 -15.02
N THR A 198 -12.03 -14.01 -15.55
CA THR A 198 -12.19 -13.52 -16.94
C THR A 198 -11.90 -12.02 -17.10
N ILE A 199 -11.46 -11.35 -16.04
CA ILE A 199 -11.11 -9.94 -16.04
C ILE A 199 -9.96 -9.65 -17.02
N ASP A 200 -10.17 -8.68 -17.90
CA ASP A 200 -9.11 -8.15 -18.76
C ASP A 200 -8.53 -6.86 -18.16
N LYS A 201 -7.23 -6.64 -18.39
CA LYS A 201 -6.51 -5.45 -17.94
C LYS A 201 -7.15 -4.16 -18.49
N GLN A 202 -7.46 -4.13 -19.78
CA GLN A 202 -8.02 -2.93 -20.42
C GLN A 202 -9.45 -2.66 -19.94
N GLU A 203 -10.23 -3.71 -19.72
CA GLU A 203 -11.57 -3.58 -19.13
C GLU A 203 -11.51 -2.94 -17.74
N LEU A 204 -10.68 -3.48 -16.83
CA LEU A 204 -10.60 -2.96 -15.46
C LEU A 204 -10.08 -1.52 -15.38
N LEU A 205 -9.20 -1.11 -16.30
CA LEU A 205 -8.64 0.25 -16.32
C LEU A 205 -9.57 1.29 -16.99
N LYS A 206 -10.49 0.87 -17.87
CA LYS A 206 -11.26 1.79 -18.74
C LYS A 206 -12.75 1.85 -18.47
N LEU A 207 -13.37 0.73 -18.10
CA LEU A 207 -14.79 0.71 -17.79
C LEU A 207 -15.06 1.48 -16.50
N ASP A 208 -16.26 2.03 -16.34
CA ASP A 208 -16.68 2.51 -15.03
C ASP A 208 -16.81 1.32 -14.05
N LYS A 209 -16.67 1.58 -12.75
CA LYS A 209 -16.76 0.54 -11.71
C LYS A 209 -18.10 -0.19 -11.76
N ILE A 210 -19.22 0.50 -11.99
CA ILE A 210 -20.53 -0.14 -12.09
C ILE A 210 -20.63 -1.01 -13.33
N ASP A 211 -20.13 -0.52 -14.47
CA ASP A 211 -20.11 -1.28 -15.72
C ASP A 211 -19.24 -2.53 -15.61
N MET A 212 -18.09 -2.43 -14.93
CA MET A 212 -17.21 -3.57 -14.66
C MET A 212 -17.89 -4.62 -13.78
N LEU A 213 -18.54 -4.19 -12.70
CA LEU A 213 -19.30 -5.09 -11.82
C LEU A 213 -20.47 -5.74 -12.54
N HIS A 214 -21.18 -5.01 -13.39
CA HIS A 214 -22.25 -5.58 -14.22
C HIS A 214 -21.68 -6.59 -15.24
N ARG A 215 -20.57 -6.25 -15.92
CA ARG A 215 -19.90 -7.14 -16.88
C ARG A 215 -19.50 -8.48 -16.24
N LEU A 216 -19.07 -8.47 -14.97
CA LEU A 216 -18.71 -9.68 -14.25
C LEU A 216 -19.92 -10.41 -13.63
N TYR A 217 -20.87 -9.67 -13.06
CA TYR A 217 -21.83 -10.20 -12.09
C TYR A 217 -23.30 -9.87 -12.40
N HIS A 218 -23.67 -9.55 -13.65
CA HIS A 218 -25.06 -9.20 -14.02
C HIS A 218 -26.12 -10.29 -13.71
N GLN A 219 -25.71 -11.54 -13.53
CA GLN A 219 -26.61 -12.65 -13.14
C GLN A 219 -26.66 -12.87 -11.63
N GLU A 220 -25.82 -12.17 -10.86
CA GLU A 220 -25.67 -12.35 -9.43
C GLU A 220 -26.46 -11.29 -8.66
N ASP A 221 -26.90 -11.64 -7.45
CA ASP A 221 -27.49 -10.69 -6.52
C ASP A 221 -26.38 -9.92 -5.79
N ILE A 222 -26.00 -8.78 -6.38
CA ILE A 222 -24.92 -7.91 -5.90
C ILE A 222 -25.49 -6.62 -5.33
N LYS A 223 -25.10 -6.31 -4.10
CA LYS A 223 -25.36 -5.01 -3.48
C LYS A 223 -24.12 -4.14 -3.53
N VAL A 224 -24.21 -3.02 -4.24
CA VAL A 224 -23.14 -2.05 -4.39
C VAL A 224 -23.35 -0.87 -3.44
N PHE A 225 -22.29 -0.45 -2.75
CA PHE A 225 -22.29 0.69 -1.83
C PHE A 225 -21.81 1.97 -2.51
N ASP A 226 -22.05 3.11 -1.85
CA ASP A 226 -21.55 4.40 -2.32
C ASP A 226 -20.02 4.41 -2.43
N PRO A 227 -19.48 5.01 -3.49
CA PRO A 227 -18.04 5.17 -3.66
C PRO A 227 -17.47 6.09 -2.57
N LYS A 228 -16.25 5.78 -2.12
CA LYS A 228 -15.47 6.65 -1.25
C LYS A 228 -14.32 7.25 -2.05
N ALA A 229 -14.17 8.56 -1.99
CA ALA A 229 -13.10 9.27 -2.67
C ALA A 229 -11.72 8.86 -2.12
N VAL A 230 -10.77 8.71 -3.02
CA VAL A 230 -9.36 8.42 -2.72
C VAL A 230 -8.53 9.62 -3.20
N SER A 231 -7.44 9.91 -2.50
CA SER A 231 -6.59 11.04 -2.87
C SER A 231 -5.14 10.79 -2.53
N TYR A 232 -4.24 11.33 -3.35
CA TYR A 232 -2.84 11.49 -2.97
C TYR A 232 -2.70 12.57 -1.90
N ARG A 233 -2.14 12.21 -0.75
CA ARG A 233 -1.87 13.19 0.31
C ARG A 233 -0.70 12.78 1.18
N CYS A 234 0.39 13.53 1.09
CA CYS A 234 1.47 13.40 2.05
C CYS A 234 1.08 14.01 3.41
N PHE A 235 1.35 13.27 4.48
CA PHE A 235 1.12 13.69 5.87
C PHE A 235 2.44 13.79 6.65
N CYS A 236 3.54 14.15 5.98
CA CYS A 236 4.82 14.41 6.63
C CYS A 236 4.71 15.59 7.61
N THR A 237 5.30 15.43 8.79
CA THR A 237 5.43 16.47 9.81
C THR A 237 6.89 16.60 10.19
N GLN A 238 7.26 17.71 10.82
CA GLN A 238 8.60 17.86 11.39
C GLN A 238 8.88 16.73 12.39
N SER A 239 7.92 16.38 13.25
CA SER A 239 8.09 15.29 14.23
C SER A 239 8.37 13.94 13.58
N LEU A 240 7.77 13.62 12.43
CA LEU A 240 8.05 12.37 11.71
C LEU A 240 9.48 12.34 11.16
N MET A 241 9.99 13.48 10.67
CA MET A 241 11.37 13.60 10.21
C MET A 241 12.36 13.54 11.38
N GLU A 242 12.01 14.13 12.52
CA GLU A 242 12.78 14.00 13.76
C GLU A 242 12.84 12.53 14.24
N SER A 243 11.72 11.80 14.19
CA SER A 243 11.69 10.37 14.52
C SER A 243 12.57 9.54 13.59
N ALA A 244 12.63 9.88 12.30
CA ALA A 244 13.54 9.23 11.36
C ALA A 244 15.01 9.53 11.69
N LEU A 245 15.35 10.78 12.05
CA LEU A 245 16.73 11.11 12.44
C LEU A 245 17.18 10.36 13.70
N ARG A 246 16.27 10.05 14.64
CA ARG A 246 16.59 9.26 15.85
C ARG A 246 17.11 7.86 15.57
N THR A 247 16.88 7.30 14.38
CA THR A 247 17.38 5.95 14.04
C THR A 247 18.85 5.96 13.63
N ILE A 248 19.42 7.13 13.36
CA ILE A 248 20.84 7.32 13.02
C ILE A 248 21.62 7.49 14.34
N PRO A 249 22.87 7.02 14.47
CA PRO A 249 23.68 7.32 15.65
C PRO A 249 23.92 8.83 15.82
N TYR A 250 23.80 9.33 17.06
CA TYR A 250 23.97 10.77 17.36
C TYR A 250 25.33 11.31 16.89
N GLN A 251 26.38 10.50 17.01
CA GLN A 251 27.73 10.86 16.60
C GLN A 251 27.84 11.12 15.09
N GLU A 252 27.20 10.29 14.26
CA GLU A 252 27.18 10.46 12.80
C GLU A 252 26.49 11.77 12.41
N LEU A 253 25.40 12.13 13.09
CA LEU A 253 24.70 13.41 12.86
C LEU A 253 25.57 14.62 13.28
N LEU A 254 26.37 14.49 14.33
CA LEU A 254 27.30 15.56 14.73
C LEU A 254 28.42 15.74 13.71
N GLU A 255 28.99 14.65 13.19
CA GLU A 255 30.01 14.69 12.14
C GLU A 255 29.46 15.35 10.87
N MET A 256 28.24 14.99 10.46
CA MET A 256 27.55 15.70 9.38
C MET A 256 27.42 17.20 9.66
N LEU A 257 27.14 17.60 10.91
CA LEU A 257 26.98 19.01 11.28
C LEU A 257 28.30 19.80 11.36
N GLU A 258 29.43 19.12 11.49
CA GLU A 258 30.77 19.76 11.44
C GLU A 258 31.11 20.17 10.01
N GLU A 259 30.74 19.35 9.02
CA GLU A 259 30.95 19.62 7.60
C GLU A 259 29.93 20.63 7.03
N GLN A 260 28.69 20.62 7.53
CA GLN A 260 27.61 21.50 7.10
C GLN A 260 26.80 22.03 8.29
N THR A 261 26.49 23.33 8.30
CA THR A 261 25.77 23.98 9.42
C THR A 261 24.36 23.43 9.72
N LYS A 262 23.76 22.69 8.77
CA LYS A 262 22.41 22.11 8.89
C LYS A 262 22.33 20.78 8.14
N ILE A 263 21.61 19.83 8.72
CA ILE A 263 21.22 18.58 8.05
C ILE A 263 19.90 18.84 7.31
N LYS A 264 19.88 18.57 6.00
CA LYS A 264 18.66 18.66 5.19
C LYS A 264 18.11 17.27 4.92
N VAL A 265 16.85 17.04 5.30
CA VAL A 265 16.12 15.80 5.05
C VAL A 265 14.99 16.10 4.08
N LYS A 266 14.85 15.30 3.02
CA LYS A 266 13.70 15.37 2.12
C LYS A 266 12.71 14.26 2.46
N CYS A 267 11.42 14.57 2.41
CA CYS A 267 10.41 13.54 2.52
C CYS A 267 10.34 12.74 1.21
N GLU A 268 10.60 11.44 1.28
CA GLU A 268 10.52 10.52 0.14
C GLU A 268 9.16 10.54 -0.60
N PHE A 269 8.09 10.93 0.10
CA PHE A 269 6.73 10.97 -0.46
C PHE A 269 6.32 12.33 -1.05
N CYS A 270 7.02 13.42 -0.80
CA CYS A 270 6.58 14.71 -1.38
C CYS A 270 7.71 15.66 -1.71
N GLN A 271 8.96 15.20 -1.55
CA GLN A 271 10.19 15.97 -1.76
C GLN A 271 10.29 17.26 -0.92
N LYS A 272 9.37 17.50 0.03
CA LYS A 272 9.45 18.62 0.96
C LYS A 272 10.73 18.50 1.78
N SER A 273 11.52 19.58 1.77
CA SER A 273 12.77 19.67 2.52
C SER A 273 12.52 20.18 3.94
N PHE A 274 13.16 19.53 4.90
CA PHE A 274 13.23 19.89 6.31
C PHE A 274 14.70 20.14 6.66
N SER A 275 14.99 21.11 7.50
CA SER A 275 16.37 21.43 7.91
C SER A 275 16.48 21.44 9.41
N PHE A 276 17.49 20.75 9.93
CA PHE A 276 17.75 20.62 11.35
C PHE A 276 19.16 21.15 11.65
N ASP A 277 19.27 22.04 12.62
CA ASP A 277 20.56 22.53 13.09
C ASP A 277 21.05 21.75 14.33
N LYS A 278 22.20 22.14 14.86
CA LYS A 278 22.79 21.50 16.04
C LYS A 278 21.89 21.54 17.27
N ILE A 279 21.07 22.58 17.44
CA ILE A 279 20.14 22.71 18.57
C ILE A 279 18.97 21.75 18.38
N ASP A 280 18.43 21.65 17.16
CA ASP A 280 17.39 20.68 16.84
C ASP A 280 17.87 19.24 17.08
N ILE A 281 19.05 18.87 16.58
CA ILE A 281 19.63 17.54 16.78
C ILE A 281 19.85 17.25 18.28
N ALA A 282 20.36 18.21 19.05
CA ALA A 282 20.51 18.04 20.50
C ALA A 282 19.15 17.82 21.20
N ARG A 283 18.10 18.56 20.82
CA ARG A 283 16.73 18.39 21.37
C ARG A 283 16.18 17.00 21.06
N ILE A 284 16.33 16.54 19.82
CA ILE A 284 15.80 15.24 19.35
C ILE A 284 16.32 14.08 20.20
N TYR A 285 17.58 14.11 20.65
CA TYR A 285 18.18 13.05 21.48
C TYR A 285 18.03 13.30 22.98
N HIS A 286 17.90 14.56 23.42
CA HIS A 286 17.71 14.84 24.84
C HIS A 286 16.30 14.48 25.33
N ASP A 287 15.27 14.67 24.51
CA ASP A 287 13.88 14.25 24.78
C ASP A 287 13.67 12.73 24.69
N GLY A 288 14.72 11.95 24.40
CA GLY A 288 14.71 10.50 24.35
C GLY A 288 15.94 9.93 25.07
N SER A 289 15.99 10.09 26.40
CA SER A 289 16.93 9.45 27.34
C SER A 289 18.21 8.86 26.72
N LEU A 290 19.31 9.62 26.77
CA LEU A 290 20.65 9.08 26.59
C LEU A 290 20.85 7.85 27.51
N PRO A 291 21.35 6.70 27.02
CA PRO A 291 22.01 5.77 27.92
C PRO A 291 23.22 6.50 28.51
N MET A 292 23.23 6.70 29.82
CA MET A 292 24.36 7.30 30.51
C MET A 292 25.61 6.45 30.22
N SER A 293 26.56 7.01 29.47
CA SER A 293 27.92 6.52 29.47
C SER A 293 28.49 6.78 30.86
N SER A 294 28.54 5.72 31.68
CA SER A 294 29.29 5.70 32.93
C SER A 294 30.78 5.77 32.60
N GLU A 295 31.34 6.97 32.56
CA GLU A 295 32.74 7.15 32.92
C GLU A 295 32.85 6.96 34.44
N THR A 296 33.30 5.79 34.88
CA THR A 296 33.90 5.66 36.20
C THR A 296 35.36 5.27 36.00
N LYS A 297 36.25 6.26 36.18
CA LYS A 297 37.68 6.02 36.42
C LYS A 297 37.83 5.37 37.80
N HIS A 298 38.45 4.20 37.84
CA HIS A 298 39.26 3.74 38.97
C HIS A 298 40.47 2.96 38.44
#